data_AF-A0A1I9YS49-F1
#
_entry.id   AF-A0A1I9YS49-F1
#
_cell.length_a   1.000
_cell.length_b   1.000
_cell.length_c   1.000
_cell.angle_alpha   90.00
_cell.angle_beta   90.00
_cell.angle_gamma   90.00
#
_symmetry.space_group_name_H-M   'P 1'
#
loop_
_entity.id
_entity.type
_entity.pdbx_description
1 polymer ?
#
loop_
_entity_poly.entity_id
_entity_poly.type
_entity_poly.pdbx_seq_one_letter_code
_entity_poly.pdbx_strand_id
1 'polypeptide(L)'
;MRNQNVDRMLTNTLGEERTRFIFSTLNFPAILDDFEEGSVTRAELAQAMNMALFDDLLQRSRNGRIYTNDAIGNGGSVFFDHGALRTVRWPHNGALPPGEAAFTRILRPLGFKLNGRYPLDKLGMTGRAYAHEDAPDEIAQFFVSELHPERFSTAFQEAVTNVVGSSKDPLTPLAVSLLSELERDGSLAIEAAENLLPVIVGAFARQHDIPHETDYDALLLESPEMAWIATEGNGFNHATDRVEDVFGLSDNEKAKGRPMKSEVERSRSGRVFQTAYRADTVRRSFRSSDGKEVSRDVPGSFYEFITRKRTFDQATRRWQTDLRFDAGNATGIFKMTSKAAK
;
A
#
# COMPACT_ATOMS: atom_id res chain seq x y z
N MET A 1 -11.48 23.11 9.53
CA MET A 1 -10.22 23.90 9.61
C MET A 1 -9.12 22.96 9.12
N ARG A 2 -8.11 23.41 8.38
CA ARG A 2 -7.05 22.49 7.93
C ARG A 2 -6.13 22.17 9.11
N ASN A 3 -5.93 20.89 9.43
CA ASN A 3 -5.00 20.48 10.47
C ASN A 3 -3.58 20.94 10.10
N GLN A 4 -3.02 21.86 10.90
CA GLN A 4 -1.76 22.54 10.57
C GLN A 4 -0.54 21.64 10.76
N ASN A 5 -0.59 20.70 11.71
CA ASN A 5 0.46 19.71 11.92
C ASN A 5 0.62 18.84 10.67
N VAL A 6 -0.48 18.27 10.17
CA VAL A 6 -0.49 17.43 8.97
C VAL A 6 -0.09 18.22 7.72
N ASP A 7 -0.57 19.46 7.58
CA ASP A 7 -0.19 20.33 6.45
C ASP A 7 1.31 20.65 6.43
N ARG A 8 1.87 20.99 7.60
CA ARG A 8 3.29 21.32 7.75
C ARG A 8 4.18 20.12 7.45
N MET A 9 3.88 18.95 8.02
CA MET A 9 4.61 17.71 7.74
C MET A 9 4.58 17.32 6.25
N LEU A 10 3.40 17.39 5.63
CA LEU A 10 3.25 17.05 4.21
C LEU A 10 3.92 18.08 3.31
N THR A 11 3.82 19.38 3.60
CA THR A 11 4.48 20.44 2.83
C THR A 11 6.00 20.27 2.84
N ASN A 12 6.58 19.91 3.98
CA ASN A 12 8.02 19.62 4.07
C ASN A 12 8.43 18.34 3.32
N THR A 13 7.53 17.36 3.21
CA THR A 13 7.83 16.07 2.57
C THR A 13 7.57 16.08 1.05
N LEU A 14 6.49 16.72 0.61
CA LEU A 14 5.97 16.66 -0.77
C LEU A 14 6.09 18.00 -1.52
N GLY A 15 6.24 19.12 -0.80
CA GLY A 15 6.10 20.48 -1.34
C GLY A 15 4.66 20.99 -1.36
N GLU A 16 4.48 22.31 -1.42
CA GLU A 16 3.18 22.97 -1.27
C GLU A 16 2.12 22.53 -2.29
N GLU A 17 2.49 22.38 -3.56
CA GLU A 17 1.55 22.05 -4.63
C GLU A 17 0.96 20.65 -4.45
N ARG A 18 1.82 19.64 -4.21
CA ARG A 18 1.41 18.25 -3.99
C ARG A 18 0.61 18.11 -2.70
N THR A 19 1.01 18.80 -1.65
CA THR A 19 0.26 18.83 -0.40
C THR A 19 -1.13 19.42 -0.58
N ARG A 20 -1.26 20.56 -1.28
CA ARG A 20 -2.58 21.15 -1.58
C ARG A 20 -3.44 20.19 -2.40
N PHE A 21 -2.87 19.55 -3.42
CA PHE A 21 -3.57 18.58 -4.24
C PHE A 21 -4.10 17.41 -3.40
N ILE A 22 -3.26 16.81 -2.55
CA ILE A 22 -3.66 15.64 -1.77
C ILE A 22 -4.71 15.96 -0.71
N PHE A 23 -4.66 17.15 -0.09
CA PHE A 23 -5.72 17.63 0.81
C PHE A 23 -7.04 17.88 0.09
N SER A 24 -7.01 18.33 -1.17
CA SER A 24 -8.22 18.45 -1.98
C SER A 24 -8.75 17.10 -2.46
N THR A 25 -7.88 16.09 -2.51
CA THR A 25 -8.23 14.78 -3.05
C THR A 25 -8.82 13.85 -1.99
N LEU A 26 -8.17 13.73 -0.85
CA LEU A 26 -8.50 12.71 0.15
C LEU A 26 -9.48 13.23 1.20
N ASN A 27 -10.36 12.34 1.64
CA ASN A 27 -11.11 12.52 2.87
C ASN A 27 -10.16 12.72 4.06
N PHE A 28 -10.60 13.50 5.04
CA PHE A 28 -9.83 13.74 6.25
C PHE A 28 -10.61 13.19 7.46
N PRO A 29 -10.00 12.33 8.30
CA PRO A 29 -10.66 11.76 9.46
C PRO A 29 -11.13 12.84 10.45
N ALA A 30 -12.37 12.72 10.94
CA ALA A 30 -12.98 13.70 11.83
C ALA A 30 -12.24 13.84 13.17
N ILE A 31 -11.57 12.77 13.64
CA ILE A 31 -10.75 12.82 14.87
C ILE A 31 -9.60 13.84 14.78
N LEU A 32 -9.21 14.25 13.57
CA LEU A 32 -8.11 15.18 13.34
C LEU A 32 -8.57 16.64 13.21
N ASP A 33 -9.87 16.91 13.36
CA ASP A 33 -10.41 18.28 13.40
C ASP A 33 -9.99 19.02 14.68
N ASP A 34 -9.80 18.27 15.79
CA ASP A 34 -9.27 18.77 17.05
C ASP A 34 -7.79 18.40 17.18
N PHE A 35 -6.91 19.40 17.27
CA PHE A 35 -5.47 19.20 17.38
C PHE A 35 -4.80 20.32 18.19
N GLU A 36 -3.63 20.02 18.73
CA GLU A 36 -2.74 21.00 19.37
C GLU A 36 -1.57 21.29 18.43
N GLU A 37 -1.44 22.55 18.01
CA GLU A 37 -0.34 22.96 17.12
C GLU A 37 1.02 22.70 17.78
N GLY A 38 1.92 22.03 17.07
CA GLY A 38 3.25 21.68 17.56
C GLY A 38 3.35 20.31 18.25
N SER A 39 2.22 19.70 18.62
CA SER A 39 2.15 18.33 19.16
C SER A 39 1.44 17.42 18.17
N VAL A 40 2.18 16.48 17.58
CA VAL A 40 1.69 15.57 16.54
C VAL A 40 1.33 14.24 17.15
N THR A 41 0.03 13.94 17.20
CA THR A 41 -0.48 12.64 17.62
C THR A 41 -0.11 11.54 16.62
N ARG A 42 -0.10 10.29 17.09
CA ARG A 42 0.10 9.11 16.23
C ARG A 42 -0.91 9.03 15.08
N ALA A 43 -2.15 9.49 15.31
CA ALA A 43 -3.20 9.54 14.29
C ALA A 43 -2.91 10.58 13.20
N GLU A 44 -2.42 11.77 13.56
CA GLU A 44 -1.98 12.78 12.60
C GLU A 44 -0.79 12.29 11.77
N LEU A 45 0.21 11.68 12.41
CA LEU A 45 1.37 11.15 11.69
C LEU A 45 1.00 9.96 10.78
N ALA A 46 0.11 9.07 11.23
CA ALA A 46 -0.41 7.98 10.42
C ALA A 46 -1.17 8.50 9.19
N GLN A 47 -2.02 9.51 9.37
CA GLN A 47 -2.74 10.13 8.26
C GLN A 47 -1.78 10.84 7.28
N ALA A 48 -0.79 11.58 7.78
CA ALA A 48 0.23 12.20 6.94
C ALA A 48 1.02 11.15 6.14
N MET A 49 1.42 10.04 6.76
CA MET A 49 2.06 8.92 6.07
C MET A 49 1.15 8.33 4.98
N ASN A 50 -0.12 8.07 5.29
CA ASN A 50 -1.10 7.56 4.32
C ASN A 50 -1.26 8.50 3.12
N MET A 51 -1.36 9.80 3.35
CA MET A 51 -1.48 10.82 2.29
C MET A 51 -0.23 10.87 1.41
N ALA A 52 0.97 10.82 2.00
CA ALA A 52 2.23 10.79 1.25
C ALA A 52 2.40 9.51 0.42
N LEU A 53 2.03 8.35 0.96
CA LEU A 53 2.08 7.07 0.25
C LEU A 53 1.04 6.99 -0.88
N PHE A 54 -0.13 7.60 -0.69
CA PHE A 54 -1.15 7.70 -1.73
C PHE A 54 -0.67 8.57 -2.89
N ASP A 55 -0.08 9.73 -2.62
CA ASP A 55 0.51 10.60 -3.64
C ASP A 55 1.64 9.88 -4.42
N ASP A 56 2.57 9.21 -3.71
CA ASP A 56 3.61 8.38 -4.32
C ASP A 56 3.03 7.31 -5.27
N LEU A 57 1.93 6.65 -4.89
CA LEU A 57 1.22 5.73 -5.78
C LEU A 57 0.63 6.43 -7.03
N LEU A 58 0.02 7.61 -6.89
CA LEU A 58 -0.53 8.36 -8.02
C LEU A 58 0.55 8.84 -9.01
N GLN A 59 1.79 9.03 -8.56
CA GLN A 59 2.91 9.35 -9.46
C GLN A 59 3.21 8.17 -10.42
N ARG A 60 3.08 6.93 -9.92
CA ARG A 60 3.37 5.71 -10.70
C ARG A 60 2.14 4.98 -11.26
N SER A 61 0.91 5.39 -10.90
CA SER A 61 -0.33 4.86 -11.49
C SER A 61 -1.05 5.92 -12.32
N ARG A 62 -0.92 5.81 -13.64
CA ARG A 62 -1.56 6.73 -14.59
C ARG A 62 -3.08 6.65 -14.48
N ASN A 63 -3.64 5.45 -14.38
CA ASN A 63 -5.09 5.28 -14.29
C ASN A 63 -5.64 5.84 -12.98
N GLY A 64 -4.96 5.61 -11.85
CA GLY A 64 -5.32 6.21 -10.56
C GLY A 64 -5.31 7.74 -10.62
N ARG A 65 -4.28 8.33 -11.23
CA ARG A 65 -4.19 9.79 -11.39
C ARG A 65 -5.30 10.38 -12.25
N ILE A 66 -5.65 9.71 -13.37
CA ILE A 66 -6.76 10.14 -14.23
C ILE A 66 -8.09 10.07 -13.46
N TYR A 67 -8.31 8.98 -12.71
CA TYR A 67 -9.51 8.84 -11.90
C TYR A 67 -9.65 9.93 -10.84
N THR A 68 -8.60 10.14 -10.05
CA THR A 68 -8.61 11.10 -8.95
C THR A 68 -8.77 12.52 -9.46
N ASN A 69 -8.08 12.91 -10.53
CA ASN A 69 -8.29 14.21 -11.17
C ASN A 69 -9.74 14.44 -11.63
N ASP A 70 -10.37 13.42 -12.23
CA ASP A 70 -11.77 13.51 -12.65
C ASP A 70 -12.72 13.56 -11.44
N ALA A 71 -12.44 12.83 -10.37
CA ALA A 71 -13.24 12.89 -9.14
C ALA A 71 -13.25 14.32 -8.56
N ILE A 72 -12.08 14.96 -8.48
CA ILE A 72 -11.95 16.33 -7.96
C ILE A 72 -12.52 17.36 -8.93
N GLY A 73 -12.27 17.20 -10.24
CA GLY A 73 -12.84 18.07 -11.28
C GLY A 73 -14.37 18.08 -11.30
N ASN A 74 -15.00 17.00 -10.83
CA ASN A 74 -16.46 16.89 -10.68
C ASN A 74 -16.96 17.32 -9.29
N GLY A 75 -16.10 17.90 -8.45
CA GLY A 75 -16.44 18.37 -7.10
C GLY A 75 -16.56 17.27 -6.04
N GLY A 76 -16.06 16.06 -6.34
CA GLY A 76 -16.00 14.94 -5.40
C GLY A 76 -14.69 14.90 -4.61
N SER A 77 -14.50 13.80 -3.89
CA SER A 77 -13.28 13.44 -3.16
C SER A 77 -13.08 11.92 -3.21
N VAL A 78 -11.91 11.47 -2.75
CA VAL A 78 -11.54 10.05 -2.62
C VAL A 78 -11.58 9.67 -1.14
N PHE A 79 -12.14 8.51 -0.84
CA PHE A 79 -12.03 7.93 0.50
C PHE A 79 -10.92 6.90 0.52
N PHE A 80 -9.75 7.21 1.11
CA PHE A 80 -8.65 6.26 1.08
C PHE A 80 -8.91 5.09 2.06
N ASP A 81 -9.32 3.93 1.54
CA ASP A 81 -9.75 2.77 2.33
C ASP A 81 -8.56 2.02 2.93
N HIS A 82 -7.59 1.71 2.06
CA HIS A 82 -6.39 1.00 2.44
C HIS A 82 -5.30 1.09 1.36
N GLY A 83 -4.06 0.98 1.80
CA GLY A 83 -2.91 0.67 0.95
C GLY A 83 -2.48 -0.78 1.14
N ALA A 84 -2.12 -1.46 0.06
CA ALA A 84 -1.59 -2.81 0.13
C ALA A 84 -0.13 -2.86 -0.31
N LEU A 85 0.69 -3.61 0.42
CA LEU A 85 2.10 -3.84 0.10
C LEU A 85 2.49 -5.30 0.26
N ARG A 86 3.68 -5.62 -0.21
CA ARG A 86 4.25 -6.96 -0.17
C ARG A 86 5.61 -6.96 0.49
N THR A 87 5.92 -8.08 1.10
CA THR A 87 7.16 -8.39 1.81
C THR A 87 7.57 -9.82 1.51
N VAL A 88 8.83 -10.15 1.76
CA VAL A 88 9.35 -11.51 1.60
C VAL A 88 9.77 -12.04 2.96
N ARG A 89 9.16 -13.15 3.41
CA ARG A 89 9.55 -13.80 4.66
C ARG A 89 10.71 -14.74 4.38
N TRP A 90 11.91 -14.18 4.27
CA TRP A 90 13.13 -14.91 3.94
C TRP A 90 14.28 -14.54 4.88
N PRO A 91 15.09 -15.50 5.36
CA PRO A 91 16.20 -15.18 6.26
C PRO A 91 17.34 -14.43 5.57
N HIS A 92 17.55 -14.64 4.27
CA HIS A 92 18.61 -13.98 3.50
C HIS A 92 18.11 -12.66 2.88
N ASN A 93 17.63 -11.74 3.72
CA ASN A 93 16.93 -10.50 3.31
C ASN A 93 17.77 -9.24 3.57
N GLY A 94 19.10 -9.35 3.43
CA GLY A 94 20.02 -8.26 3.75
C GLY A 94 19.88 -7.78 5.19
N ALA A 95 19.82 -6.45 5.36
CA ALA A 95 19.58 -5.79 6.64
C ALA A 95 18.08 -5.58 6.95
N LEU A 96 17.19 -5.82 5.98
CA LEU A 96 15.76 -5.59 6.16
C LEU A 96 15.13 -6.74 6.96
N PRO A 97 14.35 -6.47 8.04
CA PRO A 97 13.68 -7.54 8.78
C PRO A 97 12.80 -8.41 7.88
N PRO A 98 12.80 -9.75 8.03
CA PRO A 98 12.01 -10.62 7.17
C PRO A 98 10.50 -10.39 7.28
N GLY A 99 9.81 -10.42 6.14
CA GLY A 99 8.35 -10.41 6.07
C GLY A 99 7.72 -9.13 6.64
N GLU A 100 6.59 -9.28 7.33
CA GLU A 100 5.83 -8.16 7.89
C GLU A 100 6.54 -7.46 9.04
N ALA A 101 7.59 -8.06 9.62
CA ALA A 101 8.39 -7.45 10.67
C ALA A 101 9.02 -6.11 10.20
N ALA A 102 9.31 -5.97 8.90
CA ALA A 102 9.81 -4.74 8.32
C ALA A 102 8.85 -3.55 8.51
N PHE A 103 7.53 -3.82 8.51
CA PHE A 103 6.48 -2.80 8.54
C PHE A 103 5.72 -2.73 9.86
N THR A 104 5.52 -3.85 10.55
CA THR A 104 4.84 -3.84 11.87
C THR A 104 5.60 -3.03 12.91
N ARG A 105 6.93 -2.91 12.80
CA ARG A 105 7.74 -2.01 13.62
C ARG A 105 7.54 -0.51 13.31
N ILE A 106 6.85 -0.16 12.22
CA ILE A 106 6.42 1.19 11.86
C ILE A 106 4.95 1.37 12.23
N LEU A 107 4.11 0.44 11.75
CA LEU A 107 2.65 0.49 11.88
C LEU A 107 2.18 0.43 13.35
N ARG A 108 2.80 -0.41 14.19
CA ARG A 108 2.36 -0.55 15.59
C ARG A 108 2.54 0.73 16.40
N PRO A 109 3.73 1.38 16.41
CA PRO A 109 3.90 2.69 17.04
C PRO A 109 2.93 3.77 16.58
N LEU A 110 2.59 3.74 15.29
CA LEU A 110 1.60 4.65 14.71
C LEU A 110 0.16 4.37 15.16
N GLY A 111 -0.09 3.31 15.94
CA GLY A 111 -1.43 2.98 16.43
C GLY A 111 -2.20 1.99 15.53
N PHE A 112 -1.55 1.29 14.61
CA PHE A 112 -2.21 0.24 13.83
C PHE A 112 -2.18 -1.11 14.55
N LYS A 113 -3.33 -1.79 14.59
CA LYS A 113 -3.50 -3.14 15.16
C LYS A 113 -3.94 -4.15 14.12
N LEU A 114 -3.50 -5.40 14.31
CA LEU A 114 -3.92 -6.52 13.48
C LEU A 114 -5.45 -6.66 13.51
N ASN A 115 -6.07 -6.54 12.33
CA ASN A 115 -7.51 -6.57 12.11
C ASN A 115 -7.95 -7.80 11.28
N GLY A 116 -7.01 -8.67 10.90
CA GLY A 116 -7.33 -9.92 10.21
C GLY A 116 -6.11 -10.63 9.64
N ARG A 117 -6.21 -11.96 9.53
CA ARG A 117 -5.20 -12.80 8.89
C ARG A 117 -5.85 -13.61 7.77
N TYR A 118 -5.22 -13.58 6.60
CA TYR A 118 -5.75 -14.12 5.35
C TYR A 118 -4.71 -15.04 4.71
N PRO A 119 -4.81 -16.37 4.88
CA PRO A 119 -3.97 -17.31 4.14
C PRO A 119 -4.23 -17.16 2.63
N LEU A 120 -3.17 -16.98 1.85
CA LEU A 120 -3.21 -16.84 0.40
C LEU A 120 -2.45 -18.01 -0.24
N ASP A 121 -2.83 -19.23 0.15
CA ASP A 121 -2.04 -20.42 -0.11
C ASP A 121 -1.77 -20.69 -1.59
N LYS A 122 -2.69 -20.29 -2.47
CA LYS A 122 -2.52 -20.43 -3.92
C LYS A 122 -1.41 -19.55 -4.49
N LEU A 123 -1.05 -18.47 -3.80
CA LEU A 123 0.00 -17.54 -4.19
C LEU A 123 1.31 -17.80 -3.40
N GLY A 124 1.31 -18.78 -2.49
CA GLY A 124 2.43 -18.95 -1.56
C GLY A 124 2.59 -17.77 -0.60
N MET A 125 1.49 -17.08 -0.24
CA MET A 125 1.53 -15.87 0.59
C MET A 125 0.64 -15.95 1.84
N THR A 126 0.82 -15.00 2.76
CA THR A 126 -0.14 -14.67 3.83
C THR A 126 -0.36 -13.18 3.88
N GLY A 127 -1.60 -12.74 3.81
CA GLY A 127 -1.99 -11.35 4.01
C GLY A 127 -2.43 -11.08 5.46
N ARG A 128 -2.14 -9.89 5.96
CA ARG A 128 -2.66 -9.37 7.23
C ARG A 128 -3.15 -7.95 7.06
N ALA A 129 -4.31 -7.67 7.62
CA ALA A 129 -4.89 -6.34 7.65
C ALA A 129 -4.54 -5.64 8.97
N TYR A 130 -4.22 -4.36 8.91
CA TYR A 130 -3.95 -3.53 10.08
C TYR A 130 -4.83 -2.28 10.03
N ALA A 131 -5.66 -2.08 11.06
CA ALA A 131 -6.53 -0.92 11.19
C ALA A 131 -6.02 0.00 12.30
N HIS A 132 -6.17 1.31 12.11
CA HIS A 132 -5.76 2.29 13.11
C HIS A 132 -6.72 2.25 14.30
N GLU A 133 -6.20 2.25 15.52
CA GLU A 133 -7.03 2.15 16.73
C GLU A 133 -7.91 3.37 16.96
N ASP A 134 -7.38 4.56 16.72
CA ASP A 134 -8.05 5.81 17.07
C ASP A 134 -9.20 6.15 16.11
N ALA A 135 -9.12 5.70 14.84
CA ALA A 135 -10.15 5.93 13.82
C ALA A 135 -10.16 4.80 12.78
N PRO A 136 -10.54 3.57 13.15
CA PRO A 136 -10.38 2.37 12.32
C PRO A 136 -11.20 2.38 11.03
N ASP A 137 -12.27 3.19 10.97
CA ASP A 137 -13.13 3.31 9.80
C ASP A 137 -12.71 4.45 8.86
N GLU A 138 -11.91 5.42 9.34
CA GLU A 138 -11.60 6.66 8.62
C GLU A 138 -10.14 6.76 8.19
N ILE A 139 -9.20 6.28 9.01
CA ILE A 139 -7.78 6.18 8.65
C ILE A 139 -7.59 4.90 7.83
N ALA A 140 -6.98 5.05 6.65
CA ALA A 140 -6.75 3.95 5.71
C ALA A 140 -6.03 2.77 6.39
N GLN A 141 -6.52 1.55 6.14
CA GLN A 141 -5.88 0.32 6.64
C GLN A 141 -4.60 0.00 5.86
N PHE A 142 -3.77 -0.88 6.41
CA PHE A 142 -2.67 -1.51 5.68
C PHE A 142 -2.97 -2.99 5.43
N PHE A 143 -2.87 -3.43 4.18
CA PHE A 143 -2.84 -4.85 3.86
C PHE A 143 -1.41 -5.29 3.55
N VAL A 144 -0.76 -5.93 4.51
CA VAL A 144 0.63 -6.39 4.39
C VAL A 144 0.63 -7.86 4.00
N SER A 145 1.18 -8.17 2.82
CA SER A 145 1.32 -9.56 2.37
C SER A 145 2.77 -10.05 2.51
N GLU A 146 2.94 -11.28 2.97
CA GLU A 146 4.22 -11.97 3.08
C GLU A 146 4.26 -13.12 2.07
N LEU A 147 5.26 -13.14 1.18
CA LEU A 147 5.59 -14.31 0.37
C LEU A 147 6.43 -15.30 1.19
N HIS A 148 6.20 -16.59 0.99
CA HIS A 148 6.88 -17.73 1.63
C HIS A 148 7.69 -18.52 0.58
N PRO A 149 8.97 -18.15 0.31
CA PRO A 149 9.79 -18.77 -0.74
C PRO A 149 10.02 -20.27 -0.54
N GLU A 150 9.92 -20.79 0.70
CA GLU A 150 10.08 -22.22 1.03
C GLU A 150 9.06 -23.13 0.33
N ARG A 151 8.02 -22.56 -0.27
CA ARG A 151 6.96 -23.27 -1.01
C ARG A 151 7.29 -23.49 -2.50
N PHE A 152 8.41 -22.97 -2.97
CA PHE A 152 8.82 -22.96 -4.38
C PHE A 152 10.10 -23.77 -4.59
N SER A 153 10.54 -23.91 -5.85
CA SER A 153 11.74 -24.68 -6.19
C SER A 153 13.02 -24.11 -5.55
N THR A 154 14.07 -24.93 -5.48
CA THR A 154 15.39 -24.46 -5.00
C THR A 154 15.94 -23.33 -5.87
N ALA A 155 15.77 -23.42 -7.20
CA ALA A 155 16.21 -22.38 -8.13
C ALA A 155 15.47 -21.06 -7.89
N PHE A 156 14.17 -21.12 -7.57
CA PHE A 156 13.40 -19.94 -7.16
C PHE A 156 13.93 -19.35 -5.85
N GLN A 157 14.21 -20.17 -4.85
CA GLN A 157 14.74 -19.72 -3.55
C GLN A 157 16.13 -19.06 -3.68
N GLU A 158 16.98 -19.57 -4.58
CA GLU A 158 18.26 -18.94 -4.95
C GLU A 158 18.05 -17.57 -5.60
N ALA A 159 17.14 -17.47 -6.58
CA ALA A 159 16.79 -16.20 -7.22
C ALA A 159 16.22 -15.19 -6.22
N VAL A 160 15.37 -15.63 -5.27
CA VAL A 160 14.90 -14.77 -4.17
C VAL A 160 16.07 -14.25 -3.37
N THR A 161 16.99 -15.13 -2.98
CA THR A 161 18.18 -14.76 -2.19
C THR A 161 19.05 -13.73 -2.91
N ASN A 162 19.29 -13.91 -4.21
CA ASN A 162 20.06 -12.99 -5.03
C ASN A 162 19.41 -11.60 -5.08
N VAL A 163 18.08 -11.55 -5.23
CA VAL A 163 17.32 -10.31 -5.31
C VAL A 163 17.31 -9.59 -3.96
N VAL A 164 16.85 -10.24 -2.89
CA VAL A 164 16.59 -9.55 -1.61
C VAL A 164 17.79 -9.50 -0.67
N GLY A 165 18.85 -10.26 -0.95
CA GLY A 165 20.05 -10.32 -0.12
C GLY A 165 20.81 -8.99 0.01
N SER A 166 20.58 -8.05 -0.91
CA SER A 166 21.15 -6.69 -0.89
C SER A 166 20.26 -5.66 -0.16
N SER A 167 19.12 -6.07 0.39
CA SER A 167 18.15 -5.15 0.99
C SER A 167 18.77 -4.36 2.15
N LYS A 168 18.53 -3.05 2.16
CA LYS A 168 18.94 -2.15 3.25
C LYS A 168 17.82 -2.02 4.28
N ASP A 169 18.18 -1.68 5.51
CA ASP A 169 17.20 -1.23 6.50
C ASP A 169 16.96 0.28 6.31
N PRO A 170 15.75 0.71 5.89
CA PRO A 170 15.45 2.13 5.70
C PRO A 170 15.28 2.89 7.02
N LEU A 171 15.04 2.21 8.15
CA LEU A 171 14.83 2.89 9.43
C LEU A 171 16.17 3.23 10.08
N THR A 172 16.42 4.53 10.20
CA THR A 172 17.59 5.04 10.92
C THR A 172 17.44 4.81 12.44
N PRO A 173 18.55 4.79 13.21
CA PRO A 173 18.47 4.70 14.68
C PRO A 173 17.61 5.79 15.31
N LEU A 174 17.65 7.01 14.76
CA LEU A 174 16.79 8.11 15.19
C LEU A 174 15.31 7.78 14.93
N ALA A 175 14.96 7.30 13.74
CA ALA A 175 13.58 6.94 13.42
C ALA A 175 13.05 5.82 14.35
N VAL A 176 13.87 4.82 14.67
CA VAL A 176 13.51 3.78 15.63
C VAL A 176 13.26 4.36 17.03
N SER A 177 14.09 5.31 17.47
CA SER A 177 13.89 6.01 18.74
C SER A 177 12.59 6.82 18.75
N LEU A 178 12.32 7.58 17.70
CA LEU A 178 11.10 8.40 17.58
C LEU A 178 9.84 7.56 17.50
N LEU A 179 9.88 6.42 16.81
CA LEU A 179 8.77 5.44 16.82
C LEU A 179 8.55 4.89 18.24
N SER A 180 9.60 4.62 18.99
CA SER A 180 9.48 4.13 20.38
C SER A 180 8.88 5.20 21.32
N GLU A 181 9.27 6.46 21.12
CA GLU A 181 8.69 7.61 21.84
C GLU A 181 7.21 7.79 21.50
N LEU A 182 6.86 7.73 20.22
CA LEU A 182 5.47 7.80 19.75
C LEU A 182 4.61 6.67 20.32
N GLU A 183 5.12 5.43 20.35
CA GLU A 183 4.37 4.29 20.93
C GLU A 183 4.11 4.49 22.43
N ARG A 184 5.07 5.09 23.15
CA ARG A 184 4.98 5.34 24.60
C ARG A 184 4.05 6.50 24.93
N ASP A 185 4.21 7.63 24.23
CA ASP A 185 3.62 8.92 24.60
C ASP A 185 2.38 9.27 23.75
N GLY A 186 2.14 8.54 22.66
CA GLY A 186 1.02 8.75 21.73
C GLY A 186 1.16 9.99 20.84
N SER A 187 2.22 10.78 21.02
CA SER A 187 2.51 12.00 20.26
C SER A 187 4.01 12.26 20.17
N LEU A 188 4.41 13.15 19.26
CA LEU A 188 5.75 13.68 19.08
C LEU A 188 5.69 15.19 18.92
N ALA A 189 6.78 15.90 19.25
CA ALA A 189 6.93 17.29 18.81
C ALA A 189 6.95 17.36 17.27
N ILE A 190 6.40 18.43 16.69
CA ILE A 190 6.29 18.61 15.24
C ILE A 190 7.64 18.47 14.52
N GLU A 191 8.73 19.01 15.06
CA GLU A 191 10.07 18.89 14.46
C GLU A 191 10.53 17.42 14.42
N ALA A 192 10.19 16.63 15.43
CA ALA A 192 10.51 15.21 15.45
C ALA A 192 9.67 14.43 14.43
N ALA A 193 8.37 14.74 14.33
CA ALA A 193 7.48 14.14 13.36
C ALA A 193 7.87 14.49 11.90
N GLU A 194 8.31 15.72 11.64
CA GLU A 194 8.85 16.17 10.34
C GLU A 194 10.10 15.40 9.92
N ASN A 195 10.97 15.05 10.87
CA ASN A 195 12.14 14.23 10.60
C ASN A 195 11.79 12.74 10.41
N LEU A 196 10.75 12.27 11.09
CA LEU A 196 10.33 10.86 11.03
C LEU A 196 9.57 10.53 9.75
N LEU A 197 8.63 11.39 9.33
CA LEU A 197 7.73 11.17 8.20
C LEU A 197 8.46 10.74 6.90
N PRO A 198 9.47 11.44 6.39
CA PRO A 198 10.15 11.04 5.15
C PRO A 198 10.87 9.69 5.28
N VAL A 199 11.35 9.33 6.47
CA VAL A 199 12.02 8.04 6.71
C VAL A 199 11.02 6.89 6.66
N ILE A 200 9.88 7.03 7.34
CA ILE A 200 8.85 5.97 7.34
C ILE A 200 8.16 5.85 5.98
N VAL A 201 7.95 6.96 5.25
CA VAL A 201 7.44 6.94 3.87
C VAL A 201 8.46 6.25 2.95
N GLY A 202 9.75 6.56 3.09
CA GLY A 202 10.83 5.92 2.32
C GLY A 202 11.00 4.42 2.56
N ALA A 203 10.43 3.89 3.65
CA ALA A 203 10.42 2.44 3.89
C ALA A 203 9.53 1.68 2.90
N PHE A 204 8.50 2.33 2.33
CA PHE A 204 7.59 1.77 1.32
C PHE A 204 8.17 1.92 -0.09
N ALA A 205 9.35 1.36 -0.30
CA ALA A 205 10.07 1.40 -1.57
C ALA A 205 10.85 0.10 -1.80
N ARG A 206 11.57 0.03 -2.92
CA ARG A 206 12.52 -1.06 -3.17
C ARG A 206 13.80 -0.85 -2.38
N GLN A 207 14.04 -1.72 -1.40
CA GLN A 207 15.21 -1.62 -0.51
C GLN A 207 16.42 -2.42 -0.99
N HIS A 208 16.23 -3.32 -1.95
CA HIS A 208 17.28 -4.05 -2.65
C HIS A 208 17.73 -3.35 -3.93
N ASP A 209 18.89 -3.78 -4.43
CA ASP A 209 19.49 -3.29 -5.66
C ASP A 209 18.68 -3.68 -6.92
N ILE A 210 19.09 -3.16 -8.06
CA ILE A 210 18.52 -3.54 -9.36
C ILE A 210 18.69 -5.06 -9.55
N PRO A 211 17.60 -5.83 -9.74
CA PRO A 211 17.68 -7.28 -9.85
C PRO A 211 18.35 -7.71 -11.15
N HIS A 212 18.94 -8.90 -11.16
CA HIS A 212 19.37 -9.53 -12.41
C HIS A 212 18.16 -9.98 -13.23
N GLU A 213 18.28 -9.86 -14.54
CA GLU A 213 17.24 -10.27 -15.50
C GLU A 213 16.94 -11.77 -15.40
N THR A 214 17.99 -12.59 -15.21
CA THR A 214 17.87 -14.04 -15.06
C THR A 214 17.16 -14.45 -13.77
N ASP A 215 17.42 -13.75 -12.66
CA ASP A 215 16.72 -14.01 -11.40
C ASP A 215 15.24 -13.61 -11.54
N TYR A 216 14.95 -12.45 -12.14
CA TYR A 216 13.58 -12.03 -12.42
C TYR A 216 12.82 -13.06 -13.27
N ASP A 217 13.44 -13.58 -14.34
CA ASP A 217 12.81 -14.58 -15.22
C ASP A 217 12.57 -15.91 -14.48
N ALA A 218 13.50 -16.34 -13.62
CA ALA A 218 13.34 -17.51 -12.76
C ALA A 218 12.19 -17.33 -11.76
N LEU A 219 12.07 -16.15 -11.15
CA LEU A 219 10.97 -15.82 -10.24
C LEU A 219 9.62 -15.80 -10.97
N LEU A 220 9.57 -15.16 -12.15
CA LEU A 220 8.33 -15.00 -12.92
C LEU A 220 7.75 -16.36 -13.37
N LEU A 221 8.60 -17.36 -13.59
CA LEU A 221 8.17 -18.70 -13.99
C LEU A 221 7.26 -19.37 -12.95
N GLU A 222 7.49 -19.11 -11.66
CA GLU A 222 6.76 -19.77 -10.57
C GLU A 222 5.84 -18.80 -9.79
N SER A 223 6.20 -17.51 -9.68
CA SER A 223 5.42 -16.51 -8.95
C SER A 223 5.51 -15.11 -9.58
N PRO A 224 4.44 -14.68 -10.29
CA PRO A 224 4.28 -13.28 -10.69
C PRO A 224 4.33 -12.31 -9.51
N GLU A 225 3.89 -12.74 -8.32
CA GLU A 225 3.92 -11.93 -7.11
C GLU A 225 5.36 -11.62 -6.67
N MET A 226 6.26 -12.61 -6.69
CA MET A 226 7.66 -12.40 -6.34
C MET A 226 8.42 -11.65 -7.42
N ALA A 227 8.13 -11.90 -8.70
CA ALA A 227 8.68 -11.12 -9.81
C ALA A 227 8.33 -9.63 -9.68
N TRP A 228 7.09 -9.31 -9.26
CA TRP A 228 6.69 -7.94 -8.96
C TRP A 228 7.44 -7.36 -7.75
N ILE A 229 7.61 -8.14 -6.66
CA ILE A 229 8.41 -7.70 -5.51
C ILE A 229 9.86 -7.43 -5.92
N ALA A 230 10.43 -8.20 -6.85
CA ALA A 230 11.79 -7.98 -7.33
C ALA A 230 11.96 -6.59 -8.00
N THR A 231 10.93 -6.06 -8.65
CA THR A 231 11.03 -4.75 -9.34
C THR A 231 10.53 -3.59 -8.49
N GLU A 232 9.50 -3.79 -7.68
CA GLU A 232 8.83 -2.72 -6.92
C GLU A 232 9.15 -2.73 -5.42
N GLY A 233 9.70 -3.83 -4.91
CA GLY A 233 10.00 -4.04 -3.50
C GLY A 233 8.78 -3.91 -2.60
N ASN A 234 8.86 -3.00 -1.63
CA ASN A 234 7.81 -2.81 -0.63
C ASN A 234 6.92 -1.59 -0.89
N GLY A 235 7.00 -1.00 -2.09
CA GLY A 235 6.06 0.05 -2.50
C GLY A 235 4.61 -0.45 -2.49
N PHE A 236 3.66 0.48 -2.44
CA PHE A 236 2.25 0.12 -2.54
C PHE A 236 1.97 -0.58 -3.86
N ASN A 237 1.50 -1.83 -3.74
CA ASN A 237 0.97 -2.60 -4.84
C ASN A 237 -0.31 -1.95 -5.39
N HIS A 238 -1.17 -1.47 -4.49
CA HIS A 238 -2.32 -0.66 -4.85
C HIS A 238 -2.76 0.24 -3.71
N ALA A 239 -3.53 1.26 -4.07
CA ALA A 239 -4.35 2.06 -3.19
C ALA A 239 -5.81 1.83 -3.55
N THR A 240 -6.68 1.87 -2.56
CA THR A 240 -8.09 1.58 -2.73
C THR A 240 -8.96 2.73 -2.28
N ASP A 241 -9.87 3.16 -3.16
CA ASP A 241 -10.90 4.15 -2.86
C ASP A 241 -12.20 3.47 -2.38
N ARG A 242 -12.75 3.92 -1.25
CA ARG A 242 -14.05 3.46 -0.76
C ARG A 242 -15.18 4.26 -1.41
N VAL A 243 -15.99 3.56 -2.19
CA VAL A 243 -17.09 4.15 -2.95
C VAL A 243 -18.43 3.55 -2.54
N GLU A 244 -19.50 4.33 -2.70
CA GLU A 244 -20.86 3.92 -2.32
C GLU A 244 -21.35 2.71 -3.14
N ASP A 245 -21.14 2.76 -4.47
CA ASP A 245 -21.52 1.68 -5.38
C ASP A 245 -20.41 1.37 -6.40
N VAL A 246 -19.61 0.35 -6.08
CA VAL A 246 -18.54 -0.13 -6.95
C VAL A 246 -19.05 -0.75 -8.27
N PHE A 247 -20.30 -1.21 -8.33
CA PHE A 247 -20.87 -1.77 -9.57
C PHE A 247 -21.17 -0.64 -10.57
N GLY A 248 -21.93 0.36 -10.13
CA GLY A 248 -22.20 1.56 -10.94
C GLY A 248 -20.91 2.28 -11.34
N LEU A 249 -19.94 2.41 -10.42
CA LEU A 249 -18.63 2.96 -10.75
C LEU A 249 -17.94 2.12 -11.83
N SER A 250 -17.86 0.80 -11.70
CA SER A 250 -17.24 -0.08 -12.70
C SER A 250 -17.83 0.16 -14.10
N ASP A 251 -19.15 0.25 -14.20
CA ASP A 251 -19.83 0.38 -15.48
C ASP A 251 -19.59 1.77 -16.10
N ASN A 252 -19.61 2.82 -15.29
CA ASN A 252 -19.27 4.18 -15.73
C ASN A 252 -17.82 4.27 -16.22
N GLU A 253 -16.90 3.63 -15.52
CA GLU A 253 -15.48 3.63 -15.85
C GLU A 253 -15.19 2.84 -17.13
N LYS A 254 -15.87 1.70 -17.34
CA LYS A 254 -15.85 0.95 -18.60
C LYS A 254 -16.45 1.76 -19.75
N ALA A 255 -17.55 2.49 -19.52
CA ALA A 255 -18.16 3.36 -20.52
C ALA A 255 -17.25 4.50 -20.98
N LYS A 256 -16.34 4.97 -20.11
CA LYS A 256 -15.27 5.92 -20.45
C LYS A 256 -14.08 5.27 -21.19
N GLY A 257 -14.10 3.96 -21.42
CA GLY A 257 -13.01 3.21 -22.04
C GLY A 257 -11.81 2.95 -21.13
N ARG A 258 -11.97 3.11 -19.80
CA ARG A 258 -10.87 2.88 -18.84
C ARG A 258 -10.63 1.38 -18.62
N PRO A 259 -9.40 0.95 -18.31
CA PRO A 259 -9.00 -0.45 -18.32
C PRO A 259 -9.43 -1.20 -17.05
N MET A 260 -10.73 -1.23 -16.76
CA MET A 260 -11.29 -1.94 -15.61
C MET A 260 -11.14 -3.47 -15.76
N LYS A 261 -11.07 -4.18 -14.63
CA LYS A 261 -11.35 -5.62 -14.59
C LYS A 261 -12.75 -5.90 -15.12
N SER A 262 -12.94 -7.08 -15.72
CA SER A 262 -14.24 -7.47 -16.29
C SER A 262 -15.31 -7.63 -15.22
N GLU A 263 -14.95 -8.18 -14.06
CA GLU A 263 -15.87 -8.52 -12.99
C GLU A 263 -15.60 -7.71 -11.72
N VAL A 264 -16.66 -7.45 -10.98
CA VAL A 264 -16.60 -6.98 -9.59
C VAL A 264 -16.59 -8.20 -8.69
N GLU A 265 -15.53 -8.33 -7.90
CA GLU A 265 -15.32 -9.42 -6.96
C GLU A 265 -16.24 -9.22 -5.75
N ARG A 266 -16.88 -10.30 -5.29
CA ARG A 266 -17.84 -10.27 -4.18
C ARG A 266 -17.32 -11.14 -3.05
N SER A 267 -17.24 -10.57 -1.86
CA SER A 267 -16.89 -11.36 -0.68
C SER A 267 -17.94 -12.43 -0.38
N ARG A 268 -17.53 -13.54 0.23
CA ARG A 268 -18.40 -14.63 0.71
C ARG A 268 -19.49 -14.14 1.64
N SER A 269 -19.22 -13.08 2.40
CA SER A 269 -20.20 -12.47 3.30
C SER A 269 -21.24 -11.61 2.59
N GLY A 270 -21.01 -11.24 1.32
CA GLY A 270 -21.85 -10.31 0.57
C GLY A 270 -21.81 -8.87 1.12
N ARG A 271 -20.75 -8.52 1.86
CA ARG A 271 -20.59 -7.20 2.52
C ARG A 271 -19.47 -6.36 1.96
N VAL A 272 -18.45 -6.99 1.39
CA VAL A 272 -17.33 -6.31 0.73
C VAL A 272 -17.36 -6.65 -0.76
N PHE A 273 -17.27 -5.62 -1.59
CA PHE A 273 -17.26 -5.71 -3.05
C PHE A 273 -16.10 -4.88 -3.58
N GLN A 274 -15.35 -5.40 -4.55
CA GLN A 274 -14.18 -4.70 -5.04
C GLN A 274 -13.95 -4.94 -6.53
N THR A 275 -13.28 -3.98 -7.16
CA THR A 275 -12.78 -4.09 -8.52
C THR A 275 -11.61 -3.12 -8.68
N ALA A 276 -10.89 -3.20 -9.78
CA ALA A 276 -9.72 -2.37 -10.00
C ALA A 276 -9.53 -2.04 -11.47
N TYR A 277 -8.75 -0.99 -11.74
CA TYR A 277 -8.06 -0.93 -13.03
C TYR A 277 -7.04 -2.06 -13.14
N ARG A 278 -6.73 -2.42 -14.37
CA ARG A 278 -5.52 -3.22 -14.66
C ARG A 278 -4.29 -2.42 -14.25
N ALA A 279 -3.26 -3.14 -13.81
CA ALA A 279 -1.98 -2.54 -13.46
C ALA A 279 -1.40 -1.74 -14.62
N ASP A 280 -0.87 -0.57 -14.29
CA ASP A 280 -0.12 0.24 -15.23
C ASP A 280 1.20 -0.48 -15.56
N THR A 281 1.57 -0.48 -16.84
CA THR A 281 2.90 -0.97 -17.25
C THR A 281 3.94 0.08 -16.90
N VAL A 282 5.01 -0.32 -16.23
CA VAL A 282 6.12 0.55 -15.84
C VAL A 282 7.42 0.03 -16.40
N ARG A 283 8.30 0.95 -16.81
CA ARG A 283 9.65 0.60 -17.25
C ARG A 283 10.57 0.47 -16.05
N ARG A 284 11.28 -0.65 -15.93
CA ARG A 284 12.21 -0.94 -14.85
C ARG A 284 13.55 -1.40 -15.39
N SER A 285 14.61 -1.06 -14.67
CA SER A 285 15.96 -1.49 -14.96
C SER A 285 16.24 -2.87 -14.38
N PHE A 286 17.09 -3.62 -15.08
CA PHE A 286 17.61 -4.94 -14.72
C PHE A 286 19.11 -4.98 -15.00
N ARG A 287 19.83 -5.86 -14.32
CA ARG A 287 21.22 -6.20 -14.67
C ARG A 287 21.25 -7.41 -15.61
N SER A 288 21.81 -7.24 -16.79
CA SER A 288 22.05 -8.35 -17.73
C SER A 288 23.19 -9.25 -17.24
N SER A 289 23.39 -10.38 -17.92
CA SER A 289 24.47 -11.33 -17.63
C SER A 289 25.88 -10.76 -17.84
N ASP A 290 26.04 -9.76 -18.70
CA ASP A 290 27.29 -9.01 -18.90
C ASP A 290 27.44 -7.80 -17.96
N GLY A 291 26.52 -7.64 -16.99
CA GLY A 291 26.56 -6.60 -15.95
C GLY A 291 26.04 -5.23 -16.39
N LYS A 292 25.57 -5.08 -17.63
CA LYS A 292 24.98 -3.83 -18.12
C LYS A 292 23.57 -3.63 -17.57
N GLU A 293 23.15 -2.37 -17.53
CA GLU A 293 21.77 -2.02 -17.22
C GLU A 293 20.92 -2.14 -18.48
N VAL A 294 19.86 -2.96 -18.41
CA VAL A 294 18.85 -3.10 -19.46
C VAL A 294 17.49 -2.71 -18.90
N SER A 295 16.55 -2.30 -19.75
CA SER A 295 15.19 -1.97 -19.29
C SER A 295 14.17 -2.97 -19.83
N ARG A 296 13.15 -3.29 -19.03
CA ARG A 296 11.95 -4.01 -19.46
C ARG A 296 10.69 -3.31 -18.99
N ASP A 297 9.62 -3.53 -19.74
CA ASP A 297 8.27 -3.16 -19.36
C ASP A 297 7.67 -4.27 -18.49
N VAL A 298 7.30 -3.93 -17.26
CA VAL A 298 6.78 -4.87 -16.26
C VAL A 298 5.50 -4.32 -15.62
N PRO A 299 4.66 -5.17 -15.00
CA PRO A 299 3.48 -4.69 -14.29
C PRO A 299 3.88 -3.86 -13.06
N GLY A 300 3.35 -2.64 -12.94
CA GLY A 300 3.53 -1.77 -11.78
C GLY A 300 2.38 -1.88 -10.78
N SER A 301 2.08 -0.78 -10.11
CA SER A 301 0.94 -0.66 -9.21
C SER A 301 -0.39 -0.49 -9.98
N PHE A 302 -1.50 -0.64 -9.27
CA PHE A 302 -2.84 -0.32 -9.79
C PHE A 302 -3.66 0.48 -8.78
N TYR A 303 -4.83 0.95 -9.21
CA TYR A 303 -5.80 1.63 -8.37
C TYR A 303 -7.07 0.79 -8.27
N GLU A 304 -7.58 0.65 -7.06
CA GLU A 304 -8.70 -0.22 -6.70
C GLU A 304 -9.87 0.59 -6.14
N PHE A 305 -11.07 0.01 -6.22
CA PHE A 305 -12.31 0.52 -5.67
C PHE A 305 -12.97 -0.53 -4.79
N ILE A 306 -13.53 -0.09 -3.67
CA ILE A 306 -14.20 -0.98 -2.71
C ILE A 306 -15.51 -0.38 -2.20
N THR A 307 -16.55 -1.20 -2.10
CA THR A 307 -17.75 -0.87 -1.36
C THR A 307 -17.81 -1.77 -0.12
N ARG A 308 -17.90 -1.14 1.05
CA ARG A 308 -18.06 -1.83 2.34
C ARG A 308 -19.47 -1.58 2.89
N LYS A 309 -20.24 -2.65 3.07
CA LYS A 309 -21.54 -2.56 3.75
C LYS A 309 -21.35 -2.35 5.24
N ARG A 310 -22.33 -1.67 5.83
CA ARG A 310 -22.43 -1.43 7.26
C ARG A 310 -23.45 -2.39 7.88
N THR A 311 -23.20 -2.78 9.13
CA THR A 311 -24.15 -3.53 9.95
C THR A 311 -24.38 -2.80 11.25
N PHE A 312 -25.61 -2.83 11.75
CA PHE A 312 -25.91 -2.28 13.07
C PHE A 312 -25.48 -3.27 14.15
N ASP A 313 -24.47 -2.91 14.93
CA ASP A 313 -24.06 -3.66 16.10
C ASP A 313 -25.00 -3.30 17.27
N GLN A 314 -25.74 -4.30 17.74
CA GLN A 314 -26.72 -4.13 18.82
C GLN A 314 -26.07 -3.90 20.19
N ALA A 315 -24.86 -4.43 20.43
CA ALA A 315 -24.17 -4.31 21.71
C ALA A 315 -23.62 -2.89 21.88
N THR A 316 -22.95 -2.36 20.85
CA THR A 316 -22.42 -1.00 20.85
C THR A 316 -23.43 0.06 20.43
N ARG A 317 -24.60 -0.36 19.92
CA ARG A 317 -25.68 0.48 19.36
C ARG A 317 -25.19 1.45 18.28
N ARG A 318 -24.29 0.98 17.42
CA ARG A 318 -23.65 1.77 16.37
C ARG A 318 -23.63 1.02 15.04
N TRP A 319 -23.72 1.77 13.95
CA TRP A 319 -23.45 1.24 12.62
C TRP A 319 -21.94 1.04 12.44
N GLN A 320 -21.54 -0.19 12.14
CA GLN A 320 -20.15 -0.59 11.92
C GLN A 320 -19.92 -1.00 10.48
N THR A 321 -18.87 -0.48 9.88
CA THR A 321 -18.41 -0.86 8.54
C THR A 321 -17.69 -2.21 8.60
N ASP A 322 -17.91 -3.09 7.63
CA ASP A 322 -17.16 -4.35 7.53
C ASP A 322 -15.73 -4.07 7.01
N LEU A 323 -14.79 -3.88 7.94
CA LEU A 323 -13.39 -3.56 7.65
C LEU A 323 -12.54 -4.76 7.21
N ARG A 324 -13.11 -5.97 7.18
CA ARG A 324 -12.38 -7.18 6.79
C ARG A 324 -12.08 -7.18 5.30
N PHE A 325 -11.07 -7.95 4.94
CA PHE A 325 -10.78 -8.32 3.57
C PHE A 325 -11.38 -9.70 3.29
N ASP A 326 -11.60 -10.06 2.03
CA ASP A 326 -11.89 -11.44 1.67
C ASP A 326 -10.65 -12.11 1.09
N ALA A 327 -10.24 -13.23 1.69
CA ALA A 327 -9.14 -14.05 1.20
C ALA A 327 -9.35 -14.55 -0.24
N GLY A 328 -10.61 -14.70 -0.68
CA GLY A 328 -10.94 -15.08 -2.07
C GLY A 328 -10.72 -13.97 -3.09
N ASN A 329 -10.65 -12.72 -2.65
CA ASN A 329 -10.56 -11.54 -3.50
C ASN A 329 -9.10 -11.06 -3.71
N ALA A 330 -8.17 -11.49 -2.84
CA ALA A 330 -6.74 -11.20 -2.99
C ALA A 330 -6.07 -11.94 -4.17
N THR A 331 -6.79 -12.78 -4.91
CA THR A 331 -6.27 -13.60 -6.01
C THR A 331 -6.83 -13.15 -7.36
N GLY A 332 -6.30 -12.07 -7.94
CA GLY A 332 -6.82 -11.61 -9.24
C GLY A 332 -5.94 -10.71 -10.10
N ILE A 333 -4.74 -10.32 -9.66
CA ILE A 333 -4.00 -9.23 -10.34
C ILE A 333 -3.14 -9.74 -11.51
N PHE A 334 -2.51 -10.91 -11.40
CA PHE A 334 -1.58 -11.40 -12.45
C PHE A 334 -2.17 -12.41 -13.44
N LYS A 335 -3.46 -12.75 -13.34
CA LYS A 335 -4.08 -13.67 -14.32
C LYS A 335 -4.15 -13.12 -15.76
N MET A 336 -3.71 -11.89 -16.02
CA MET A 336 -3.90 -11.21 -17.31
C MET A 336 -2.60 -10.69 -17.98
N THR A 337 -1.42 -10.83 -17.36
CA THR A 337 -0.13 -10.52 -18.02
C THR A 337 0.38 -11.67 -18.88
N SER A 338 -0.22 -12.87 -18.76
CA SER A 338 0.13 -14.06 -19.53
C SER A 338 -0.33 -14.07 -20.99
N LYS A 339 -0.91 -12.96 -21.51
CA LYS A 339 -1.34 -12.84 -22.92
C LYS A 339 -0.48 -11.93 -23.79
N ALA A 340 0.73 -11.59 -23.37
CA ALA A 340 1.71 -10.86 -24.18
C ALA A 340 3.04 -11.62 -24.31
N ALA A 341 2.97 -12.91 -24.63
CA ALA A 341 4.08 -13.66 -25.18
C ALA A 341 3.51 -14.66 -26.20
N LYS A 342 3.40 -14.22 -27.44
CA LYS A 342 3.34 -15.09 -28.62
C LYS A 342 4.33 -14.56 -29.64
#